data_AF-A0A521EU95-F1
#
_entry.id   AF-A0A521EU95-F1
#
_cell.length_a   1.000
_cell.length_b   1.000
_cell.length_c   1.000
_cell.angle_alpha   90.00
_cell.angle_beta   90.00
_cell.angle_gamma   90.00
#
_symmetry.space_group_name_H-M   'P 1'
#
loop_
_entity.id
_entity.type
_entity.pdbx_description
1 polymer ?
#
loop_
_entity_poly.entity_id
_entity_poly.type
_entity_poly.pdbx_seq_one_letter_code
_entity_poly.pdbx_strand_id
1 'polypeptide(L)'
;MAELELHNPEFDIVINLDGQSKTITVKPDETSDGVEYFVCKSGDEQITQIRLDEDQKWEQLWGELSDEEVAAIGEAIEQKK
;
A
#
# COMPACT_ATOMS: atom_id res chain seq x y z
N MET A 1 3.78 9.48 -29.09
CA MET A 1 3.89 8.01 -28.94
C MET A 1 5.03 7.73 -27.98
N ALA A 2 4.73 7.71 -26.68
CA ALA A 2 5.46 7.01 -25.60
C ALA A 2 4.83 7.51 -24.29
N GLU A 3 3.55 7.20 -24.12
CA GLU A 3 2.90 7.29 -22.81
C GLU A 3 3.44 6.09 -22.04
N LEU A 4 4.60 6.27 -21.39
CA LEU A 4 5.02 5.36 -20.32
C LEU A 4 4.09 5.65 -19.14
N GLU A 5 2.82 5.26 -19.30
CA GLU A 5 2.00 4.89 -18.16
C GLU A 5 2.73 3.69 -17.54
N LEU A 6 3.62 4.00 -16.61
CA LEU A 6 4.19 3.04 -15.69
C LEU A 6 3.01 2.54 -14.87
N HIS A 7 2.27 1.59 -15.44
CA HIS A 7 1.22 0.88 -14.76
C HIS A 7 1.91 0.09 -13.66
N ASN A 8 2.06 0.69 -12.49
CA ASN A 8 2.05 -0.06 -11.26
C ASN A 8 0.57 -0.38 -11.04
N PRO A 9 0.08 -1.57 -11.47
CA PRO A 9 -1.33 -1.87 -11.38
C PRO A 9 -1.72 -1.78 -9.90
N GLU A 10 -2.72 -0.98 -9.60
CA GLU A 10 -3.35 -1.08 -8.29
C GLU A 10 -3.96 -2.48 -8.16
N PHE A 11 -3.81 -3.09 -7.00
CA PHE A 11 -4.30 -4.44 -6.75
C PHE A 11 -5.02 -4.49 -5.41
N ASP A 12 -6.08 -5.27 -5.39
CA ASP A 12 -6.84 -5.51 -4.18
C ASP A 12 -6.21 -6.64 -3.37
N ILE A 13 -5.93 -6.35 -2.10
CA ILE A 13 -5.57 -7.32 -1.08
C ILE A 13 -6.72 -7.47 -0.10
N VAL A 14 -6.87 -8.67 0.44
CA VAL A 14 -7.83 -8.95 1.51
C VAL A 14 -7.02 -9.16 2.78
N ILE A 15 -7.18 -8.25 3.74
CA ILE A 15 -6.50 -8.31 5.04
C ILE A 15 -7.51 -8.27 6.17
N ASN A 16 -7.16 -8.84 7.31
CA ASN A 16 -7.99 -8.73 8.51
C ASN A 16 -7.57 -7.50 9.29
N LEU A 17 -8.40 -6.47 9.25
CA LEU A 17 -8.29 -5.26 10.08
C LEU A 17 -9.32 -5.37 11.20
N ASP A 18 -8.93 -5.21 12.46
CA ASP A 18 -9.82 -5.37 13.63
C ASP A 18 -10.63 -6.69 13.67
N GLY A 19 -10.05 -7.78 13.13
CA GLY A 19 -10.74 -9.09 13.05
C GLY A 19 -11.85 -9.16 11.98
N GLN A 20 -11.93 -8.17 11.10
CA GLN A 20 -12.83 -8.16 9.94
C GLN A 20 -12.00 -8.21 8.65
N SER A 21 -12.36 -9.11 7.74
CA SER A 21 -11.73 -9.18 6.43
C SER A 21 -12.18 -7.99 5.60
N LYS A 22 -11.27 -7.04 5.40
CA LYS A 22 -11.45 -5.86 4.56
C LYS A 22 -10.66 -6.00 3.27
N THR A 23 -11.27 -5.58 2.18
CA THR A 23 -10.61 -5.44 0.88
C THR A 23 -9.98 -4.05 0.82
N ILE A 24 -8.66 -4.03 0.66
CA ILE A 24 -7.86 -2.82 0.53
C ILE A 24 -7.25 -2.83 -0.87
N THR A 25 -7.54 -1.81 -1.65
CA THR A 25 -6.91 -1.54 -2.95
C THR A 25 -5.60 -0.82 -2.67
N VAL A 26 -4.49 -1.49 -2.97
CA VAL A 26 -3.16 -0.91 -2.86
C VAL A 26 -2.71 -0.42 -4.22
N LYS A 27 -2.33 0.86 -4.30
CA LYS A 27 -1.72 1.46 -5.48
C LYS A 27 -0.27 1.84 -5.19
N PRO A 28 0.71 1.17 -5.79
CA PRO A 28 2.10 1.61 -5.74
C PRO A 28 2.26 2.90 -6.55
N ASP A 29 2.94 3.88 -5.99
CA ASP A 29 3.16 5.19 -6.57
C ASP A 29 4.59 5.65 -6.23
N GLU A 30 5.16 6.53 -7.05
CA GLU A 30 6.53 6.98 -6.90
C GLU A 30 6.53 8.49 -6.76
N THR A 31 7.12 8.99 -5.68
CA THR A 31 7.33 10.44 -5.56
C THR A 31 8.35 10.90 -6.59
N SER A 32 8.30 12.16 -7.01
CA SER A 32 9.29 12.71 -7.96
C SER A 32 10.75 12.66 -7.47
N ASP A 33 10.96 12.34 -6.19
CA ASP A 33 12.26 12.13 -5.55
C ASP A 33 12.77 10.68 -5.70
N GLY A 34 11.98 9.77 -6.29
CA GLY A 34 12.31 8.36 -6.47
C GLY A 34 11.97 7.46 -5.28
N VAL A 35 11.15 7.95 -4.34
CA VAL A 35 10.67 7.14 -3.20
C VAL A 35 9.37 6.45 -3.58
N GLU A 36 9.37 5.11 -3.54
CA GLU A 36 8.20 4.27 -3.73
C GLU A 36 7.32 4.28 -2.46
N TYR A 37 6.05 4.60 -2.63
CA TYR A 37 5.03 4.53 -1.58
C TYR A 37 3.79 3.83 -2.11
N PHE A 38 2.96 3.35 -1.21
CA PHE A 38 1.83 2.50 -1.50
C PHE A 38 0.60 3.11 -0.87
N VAL A 39 -0.34 3.50 -1.72
CA VAL A 39 -1.59 4.11 -1.33
C VAL A 39 -2.63 3.03 -1.09
N CYS A 40 -3.08 2.92 0.16
CA CYS A 40 -4.08 1.93 0.55
C CYS A 40 -5.45 2.59 0.61
N LYS A 41 -6.39 2.08 -0.18
CA LYS A 41 -7.77 2.55 -0.25
C LYS A 41 -8.71 1.43 0.15
N SER A 42 -9.75 1.74 0.90
CA SER A 42 -10.84 0.81 1.17
C SER A 42 -12.07 1.26 0.38
N GLY A 43 -12.36 0.56 -0.72
CA GLY A 43 -13.36 1.02 -1.69
C GLY A 43 -12.92 2.34 -2.35
N ASP A 44 -13.73 3.38 -2.20
CA ASP A 44 -13.45 4.71 -2.76
C ASP A 44 -12.67 5.64 -1.80
N GLU A 45 -12.46 5.22 -0.54
CA GLU A 45 -11.84 6.05 0.49
C GLU A 45 -10.40 5.66 0.74
N GLN A 46 -9.49 6.64 0.71
CA GLN A 46 -8.10 6.43 1.06
C GLN A 46 -7.97 6.30 2.58
N ILE A 47 -7.53 5.14 3.06
CA ILE A 47 -7.43 4.86 4.50
C ILE A 47 -6.05 5.22 5.05
N THR A 48 -4.99 4.96 4.28
CA THR A 48 -3.60 5.19 4.69
C THR A 48 -2.70 5.27 3.46
N GLN A 49 -1.46 5.68 3.68
CA GLN A 49 -0.34 5.38 2.79
C GLN A 49 0.76 4.74 3.59
N ILE A 50 1.40 3.73 3.02
CA ILE A 50 2.56 3.08 3.61
C ILE A 50 3.73 3.19 2.64
N ARG A 51 4.95 3.20 3.14
CA ARG A 51 6.16 3.11 2.31
C ARG A 51 7.04 1.98 2.79
N LEU A 52 7.87 1.46 1.91
CA LEU A 52 8.94 0.55 2.29
C LEU A 52 10.18 1.39 2.59
N ASP A 53 10.64 1.36 3.84
CA ASP A 53 11.86 2.04 4.24
C ASP A 53 13.11 1.22 3.87
N GLU A 54 14.31 1.80 3.98
CA GLU A 54 15.57 1.14 3.56
C GLU A 54 15.85 -0.16 4.33
N ASP A 55 15.27 -0.30 5.53
CA ASP A 55 15.36 -1.49 6.39
C ASP A 55 14.36 -2.60 5.98
N GLN A 56 13.72 -2.47 4.81
CA GLN A 56 12.60 -3.32 4.36
C GLN A 56 11.44 -3.36 5.36
N LYS A 57 11.25 -2.26 6.10
CA LYS A 57 10.13 -2.10 7.02
C LYS A 57 9.05 -1.26 6.38
N TRP A 58 7.83 -1.76 6.49
CA TRP A 58 6.65 -1.04 6.09
C TRP A 58 6.32 0.01 7.14
N GLU A 59 6.31 1.27 6.74
CA GLU A 59 5.97 2.40 7.61
C GLU A 59 4.75 3.13 7.08
N GLN A 60 3.80 3.40 7.96
CA GLN A 60 2.66 4.26 7.71
C GLN A 60 3.10 5.72 7.63
N LEU A 61 2.82 6.37 6.49
CA LEU A 61 3.02 7.80 6.29
C LEU A 61 1.96 8.64 7.01
N TRP A 62 0.71 8.19 6.97
CA TRP A 62 -0.41 8.81 7.66
C TRP A 62 -1.58 7.82 7.75
N GLY A 63 -2.44 7.97 8.75
CA GLY A 63 -3.52 7.05 9.04
C GLY A 63 -3.56 6.69 10.51
N GLU A 64 -4.49 5.82 10.87
CA GLU A 64 -4.69 5.33 12.23
C GLU A 64 -4.48 3.80 12.31
N LEU A 65 -3.80 3.22 11.32
CA LEU A 65 -3.51 1.79 11.31
C LEU A 65 -2.43 1.47 12.34
N SER A 66 -2.58 0.30 12.95
CA SER A 66 -1.59 -0.25 13.86
C SER A 66 -0.39 -0.80 13.08
N ASP A 67 0.78 -0.86 13.72
CA ASP A 67 2.00 -1.42 13.12
C ASP A 67 1.79 -2.86 12.57
N GLU A 68 0.95 -3.66 13.25
CA GLU A 68 0.55 -5.00 12.79
C GLU A 68 -0.22 -4.97 11.46
N GLU A 69 -1.10 -3.98 11.28
CA GLU A 69 -1.91 -3.81 10.08
C GLU A 69 -1.06 -3.30 8.92
N VAL A 70 -0.15 -2.35 9.21
CA VAL A 70 0.83 -1.84 8.24
C VAL A 70 1.74 -2.95 7.76
N ALA A 71 2.27 -3.78 8.67
CA ALA A 71 3.07 -4.93 8.33
C ALA A 71 2.28 -5.95 7.49
N ALA A 72 1.03 -6.25 7.86
CA ALA A 72 0.17 -7.18 7.13
C ALA A 72 -0.15 -6.70 5.70
N ILE A 73 -0.42 -5.40 5.53
CA ILE A 73 -0.58 -4.79 4.19
C ILE A 73 0.72 -4.96 3.40
N GLY A 74 1.84 -4.60 4.01
CA GLY A 74 3.15 -4.69 3.41
C GLY A 74 3.52 -6.10 2.94
N GLU A 75 3.37 -7.09 3.79
CA GLU A 75 3.59 -8.50 3.45
C GLU A 75 2.64 -8.98 2.35
N ALA A 76 1.38 -8.52 2.35
CA ALA A 76 0.43 -8.84 1.30
C ALA A 76 0.80 -8.21 -0.06
N ILE A 77 1.40 -7.01 -0.05
CA ILE A 77 1.97 -6.36 -1.23
C ILE A 77 3.15 -7.17 -1.76
N GLU A 78 4.09 -7.57 -0.91
CA GLU A 78 5.26 -8.35 -1.34
C GLU A 78 4.87 -9.73 -1.89
N GLN A 79 3.85 -10.38 -1.32
CA GLN A 79 3.36 -11.66 -1.84
C GLN A 79 2.61 -11.56 -3.19
N LYS A 80 2.17 -10.36 -3.56
CA LYS A 80 1.47 -10.09 -4.83
C LYS A 80 2.41 -9.58 -5.94
N LYS A 81 3.62 -9.15 -5.60
CA LYS A 81 4.67 -8.65 -6.51
C LYS A 81 5.34 -9.81 -7.25
#